data_AF-A0A3M1R7Y3-F1
#
_entry.id   AF-A0A3M1R7Y3-F1
#
_cell.length_a   1.000
_cell.length_b   1.000
_cell.length_c   1.000
_cell.angle_alpha   90.00
_cell.angle_beta   90.00
_cell.angle_gamma   90.00
#
_symmetry.space_group_name_H-M   'P 1'
#
loop_
_entity.id
_entity.type
_entity.pdbx_description
1 polymer ?
#
loop_
_entity_poly.entity_id
_entity_poly.type
_entity_poly.pdbx_seq_one_letter_code
_entity_poly.pdbx_strand_id
1 'polypeptide(L)'
;MSDFDCCIVGSGAGAGPVALTLAEAGFRVVVLEKGPWFKEEDFAKDELACCRRSVYTPPLSQEQHVIEERVGGRWRATPTSESGWDFWNGNCVGGSSNFMSGFFYRLKPADLRLRSTYGPIAGANVADWPIDYQELEPYYAKVERVVGVSGRVVAHRFAE
;
A
#
# COMPACT_ATOMS: atom_id res chain seq x y z
N MET A 1 -31.00 -4.12 13.38
CA MET A 1 -29.61 -4.20 12.85
C MET A 1 -28.75 -4.74 13.97
N SER A 2 -27.90 -5.72 13.69
CA SER A 2 -26.85 -6.08 14.64
C SER A 2 -25.79 -4.98 14.63
N ASP A 3 -25.43 -4.46 15.79
CA ASP A 3 -24.33 -3.51 15.90
C ASP A 3 -22.99 -4.15 15.46
N PHE A 4 -22.00 -3.32 15.11
CA PHE A 4 -20.63 -3.76 14.86
C PHE A 4 -19.72 -3.13 15.90
N ASP A 5 -18.65 -3.83 16.27
CA ASP A 5 -17.68 -3.35 17.25
C ASP A 5 -16.59 -2.51 16.58
N CYS A 6 -16.30 -2.78 15.29
CA CYS A 6 -15.31 -2.05 14.50
C CYS A 6 -15.81 -1.81 13.06
N CYS A 7 -15.57 -0.61 12.54
CA CYS A 7 -15.77 -0.26 11.14
C CYS A 7 -14.42 0.05 10.49
N ILE A 8 -14.08 -0.67 9.43
CA ILE A 8 -12.85 -0.49 8.66
C ILE A 8 -13.22 0.07 7.29
N VAL A 9 -12.57 1.16 6.88
CA VAL A 9 -12.81 1.80 5.58
C VAL A 9 -11.67 1.42 4.64
N GLY A 10 -12.02 0.71 3.57
CA GLY A 10 -11.11 0.08 2.62
C GLY A 10 -10.84 -1.39 2.97
N SER A 11 -10.71 -2.23 1.95
CA SER A 11 -10.47 -3.68 2.07
C SER A 11 -9.09 -4.13 1.57
N GLY A 12 -8.18 -3.17 1.33
CA GLY A 12 -6.84 -3.44 0.80
C GLY A 12 -5.85 -4.06 1.79
N ALA A 13 -4.61 -4.21 1.36
CA ALA A 13 -3.53 -4.88 2.11
C ALA A 13 -3.26 -4.34 3.53
N GLY A 14 -3.56 -3.06 3.80
CA GLY A 14 -3.46 -2.50 5.15
C GLY A 14 -4.64 -2.86 6.06
N ALA A 15 -5.82 -3.05 5.49
CA ALA A 15 -7.05 -3.31 6.22
C ALA A 15 -7.30 -4.81 6.44
N GLY A 16 -6.99 -5.65 5.44
CA GLY A 16 -7.21 -7.10 5.50
C GLY A 16 -6.64 -7.77 6.75
N PRO A 17 -5.35 -7.56 7.10
CA PRO A 17 -4.76 -8.12 8.31
C PRO A 17 -5.42 -7.63 9.60
N VAL A 18 -5.87 -6.38 9.64
CA VAL A 18 -6.56 -5.80 10.80
C VAL A 18 -7.94 -6.42 10.95
N ALA A 19 -8.71 -6.50 9.87
CA ALA A 19 -10.02 -7.14 9.82
C ALA A 19 -9.94 -8.61 10.28
N LEU A 20 -8.98 -9.37 9.73
CA LEU A 20 -8.73 -10.76 10.12
C LEU A 20 -8.42 -10.89 11.61
N THR A 21 -7.46 -10.10 12.10
CA THR A 21 -7.04 -10.17 13.51
C THR A 21 -8.18 -9.83 14.48
N LEU A 22 -8.98 -8.81 14.17
CA LEU A 22 -10.13 -8.43 15.00
C LEU A 22 -11.24 -9.48 14.95
N ALA A 23 -11.54 -10.03 13.76
CA ALA A 23 -12.55 -11.06 13.62
C ALA A 23 -12.16 -12.36 14.35
N GLU A 24 -10.90 -12.80 14.25
CA GLU A 24 -10.38 -13.97 14.99
C GLU A 24 -10.41 -13.76 16.50
N ALA A 25 -10.28 -12.52 16.98
CA ALA A 25 -10.45 -12.16 18.38
C ALA A 25 -11.93 -12.10 18.84
N GLY A 26 -12.89 -12.37 17.94
CA GLY A 26 -14.31 -12.45 18.24
C GLY A 26 -15.08 -11.12 18.09
N PHE A 27 -14.45 -10.07 17.57
CA PHE A 27 -15.13 -8.80 17.30
C PHE A 27 -16.00 -8.89 16.05
N ARG A 28 -17.16 -8.22 16.07
CA ARG A 28 -18.00 -8.02 14.89
C ARG A 28 -17.44 -6.86 14.07
N VAL A 29 -16.80 -7.17 12.96
CA VAL A 29 -16.15 -6.18 12.09
C VAL A 29 -16.98 -5.97 10.83
N VAL A 30 -17.22 -4.70 10.47
CA VAL A 30 -17.72 -4.31 9.15
C VAL A 30 -16.58 -3.69 8.35
N VAL A 31 -16.45 -4.10 7.08
CA VAL A 31 -15.49 -3.52 6.13
C VAL A 31 -16.27 -2.84 5.03
N LEU A 32 -16.02 -1.55 4.83
CA LEU A 32 -16.63 -0.75 3.76
C LEU A 32 -15.62 -0.59 2.64
N GLU A 33 -15.89 -1.22 1.49
CA GLU A 33 -15.11 -1.05 0.26
C GLU A 33 -15.91 -0.20 -0.72
N LYS A 34 -15.23 0.77 -1.35
CA LYS A 34 -15.85 1.64 -2.35
C LYS A 34 -16.01 0.91 -3.68
N GLY A 35 -15.00 0.14 -4.06
CA GLY A 35 -14.96 -0.54 -5.35
C GLY A 35 -15.78 -1.83 -5.42
N PRO A 36 -15.98 -2.37 -6.64
CA PRO A 36 -16.68 -3.62 -6.85
C PRO A 36 -15.92 -4.83 -6.27
N TRP A 37 -16.65 -5.92 -6.07
CA TRP A 37 -16.09 -7.21 -5.70
C TRP A 37 -15.89 -8.12 -6.92
N PHE A 38 -14.81 -7.86 -7.65
CA PHE A 38 -14.39 -8.71 -8.76
C PHE A 38 -14.05 -10.13 -8.30
N LYS A 39 -14.36 -11.10 -9.16
CA LYS A 39 -14.02 -12.51 -9.05
C LYS A 39 -12.92 -12.86 -10.04
N GLU A 40 -12.38 -14.06 -9.91
CA GLU A 40 -11.29 -14.53 -10.79
C GLU A 40 -11.61 -14.38 -12.29
N GLU A 41 -12.86 -14.63 -12.68
CA GLU A 41 -13.34 -14.51 -14.06
C GLU A 41 -13.38 -13.07 -14.60
N ASP A 42 -13.41 -12.06 -13.73
CA ASP A 42 -13.39 -10.66 -14.12
C ASP A 42 -11.97 -10.16 -14.48
N PHE A 43 -10.94 -10.91 -14.10
CA PHE A 43 -9.55 -10.56 -14.38
C PHE A 43 -9.09 -11.18 -15.72
N ALA A 44 -8.65 -10.31 -16.63
CA ALA A 44 -8.13 -10.71 -17.92
C ALA A 44 -6.65 -10.31 -18.08
N LYS A 45 -5.92 -11.07 -18.91
CA LYS A 45 -4.53 -10.73 -19.30
C LYS A 45 -4.48 -9.75 -20.48
N ASP A 46 -5.46 -8.85 -20.57
CA ASP A 46 -5.49 -7.81 -21.60
C ASP A 46 -4.81 -6.55 -21.06
N GLU A 47 -3.60 -6.28 -21.56
CA GLU A 47 -2.81 -5.11 -21.17
C GLU A 47 -3.50 -3.78 -21.53
N LEU A 48 -4.32 -3.74 -22.59
CA LEU A 48 -5.08 -2.53 -22.90
C LEU A 48 -6.20 -2.34 -21.89
N ALA A 49 -6.88 -3.41 -21.49
CA ALA A 49 -7.90 -3.37 -20.44
C ALA A 49 -7.31 -3.00 -19.07
N CYS A 50 -6.13 -3.52 -18.72
CA CYS A 50 -5.51 -3.28 -17.42
C CYS A 50 -4.76 -1.95 -17.34
N CYS A 51 -3.99 -1.61 -18.39
CA CYS A 51 -3.01 -0.52 -18.34
C CYS A 51 -3.41 0.74 -19.08
N ARG A 52 -4.36 0.64 -20.01
CA ARG A 52 -4.82 1.78 -20.81
C ARG A 52 -6.25 2.17 -20.53
N ARG A 53 -7.05 1.26 -19.98
CA ARG A 53 -8.44 1.46 -19.62
C ARG A 53 -8.54 1.33 -18.10
N SER A 54 -9.24 2.24 -17.44
CA SER A 54 -9.45 2.22 -16.00
C SER A 54 -10.52 1.17 -15.63
N VAL A 55 -10.27 -0.11 -15.97
CA VAL A 55 -11.23 -1.21 -15.71
C VAL A 55 -11.23 -1.57 -14.22
N TYR A 56 -10.04 -1.56 -13.60
CA TYR A 56 -9.86 -1.93 -12.19
C TYR A 56 -9.36 -0.77 -11.31
N THR A 57 -9.07 0.38 -11.95
CA THR A 57 -8.76 1.65 -11.30
C THR A 57 -9.92 2.61 -11.52
N PRO A 58 -10.15 3.57 -10.61
CA PRO A 58 -11.23 4.51 -10.77
C PRO A 58 -10.89 5.54 -11.86
N PRO A 59 -11.87 6.03 -12.63
CA PRO A 59 -11.63 7.12 -13.58
C PRO A 59 -11.22 8.39 -12.83
N LEU A 60 -10.22 9.11 -13.32
CA LEU A 60 -9.69 10.33 -12.68
C LEU A 60 -10.75 11.42 -12.48
N SER A 61 -11.80 11.46 -13.31
CA SER A 61 -12.93 12.39 -13.12
C SER A 61 -13.76 12.10 -11.87
N GLN A 62 -13.74 10.86 -11.37
CA GLN A 62 -14.43 10.45 -10.14
C GLN A 62 -13.49 10.40 -8.93
N GLU A 63 -12.20 10.11 -9.15
CA GLU A 63 -11.17 10.00 -8.12
C GLU A 63 -9.90 10.74 -8.51
N GLN A 64 -9.98 12.07 -8.52
CA GLN A 64 -8.81 12.91 -8.71
C GLN A 64 -8.07 13.17 -7.41
N HIS A 65 -6.75 13.15 -7.51
CA HIS A 65 -5.86 13.72 -6.51
C HIS A 65 -5.46 15.13 -6.96
N VAL A 66 -4.96 15.94 -6.03
CA VAL A 66 -4.38 17.24 -6.33
C VAL A 66 -2.88 17.15 -6.12
N ILE A 67 -2.11 17.41 -7.17
CA ILE A 67 -0.65 17.43 -7.11
C ILE A 67 -0.18 18.85 -6.92
N GLU A 68 0.58 19.06 -5.86
CA GLU A 68 1.15 20.36 -5.52
C GLU A 68 2.64 20.39 -5.85
N GLU A 69 3.02 21.27 -6.76
CA GLU A 69 4.40 21.44 -7.19
C GLU A 69 4.84 22.89 -7.00
N ARG A 70 6.13 23.10 -6.70
CA ARG A 70 6.70 24.43 -6.57
C ARG A 70 7.30 24.89 -7.89
N VAL A 71 6.56 25.68 -8.66
CA VAL A 71 6.97 26.21 -9.98
C VAL A 71 7.23 27.71 -9.87
N GLY A 72 8.44 28.16 -10.23
CA GLY A 72 8.80 29.58 -10.16
C GLY A 72 8.68 30.19 -8.75
N GLY A 73 8.93 29.39 -7.72
CA GLY A 73 8.84 29.80 -6.32
C GLY A 73 7.43 29.82 -5.72
N ARG A 74 6.38 29.56 -6.51
CA ARG A 74 4.98 29.49 -6.07
C ARG A 74 4.47 28.05 -6.10
N TRP A 75 3.57 27.71 -5.18
CA TRP A 75 2.85 26.44 -5.22
C TRP A 75 1.79 26.50 -6.32
N ARG A 76 1.77 25.46 -7.16
CA ARG A 76 0.74 25.23 -8.17
C ARG A 76 0.09 23.89 -7.86
N ALA A 77 -1.24 23.92 -7.71
CA ALA A 77 -2.07 22.75 -7.56
C ALA A 77 -2.64 22.36 -8.93
N THR A 78 -2.47 21.11 -9.35
CA THR A 78 -3.04 20.58 -10.59
C THR A 78 -3.78 19.28 -10.29
N PRO A 79 -5.09 19.20 -10.61
CA PRO A 79 -5.83 17.96 -10.46
C PRO A 79 -5.30 16.88 -11.41
N THR A 80 -5.33 15.62 -10.97
CA THR A 80 -4.90 14.50 -11.82
C THR A 80 -5.79 14.31 -13.04
N SER A 81 -7.06 14.70 -12.98
CA SER A 81 -7.97 14.73 -14.12
C SER A 81 -7.51 15.65 -15.26
N GLU A 82 -6.75 16.70 -14.96
CA GLU A 82 -6.17 17.63 -15.94
C GLU A 82 -4.80 17.14 -16.43
N SER A 83 -3.94 16.67 -15.53
CA SER A 83 -2.58 16.22 -15.87
C SER A 83 -2.53 14.83 -16.50
N GLY A 84 -3.56 14.00 -16.29
CA GLY A 84 -3.59 12.60 -16.69
C GLY A 84 -2.75 11.68 -15.80
N TRP A 85 -2.21 12.17 -14.68
CA TRP A 85 -1.39 11.37 -13.78
C TRP A 85 -2.25 10.40 -12.97
N ASP A 86 -2.10 9.10 -13.25
CA ASP A 86 -2.76 8.01 -12.52
C ASP A 86 -1.78 7.33 -11.54
N PHE A 87 -2.18 7.16 -10.28
CA PHE A 87 -1.39 6.49 -9.23
C PHE A 87 -1.63 4.99 -9.15
N TRP A 88 -2.49 4.44 -10.02
CA TRP A 88 -2.82 3.03 -10.05
C TRP A 88 -3.36 2.53 -8.70
N ASN A 89 -4.23 3.32 -8.09
CA ASN A 89 -4.94 2.92 -6.88
C ASN A 89 -6.01 1.88 -7.23
N GLY A 90 -5.88 0.67 -6.70
CA GLY A 90 -6.87 -0.38 -6.87
C GLY A 90 -8.15 0.00 -6.14
N ASN A 91 -9.24 0.20 -6.89
CA ASN A 91 -10.57 0.48 -6.35
C ASN A 91 -11.45 -0.76 -6.53
N CYS A 92 -11.24 -1.76 -5.68
CA CYS A 92 -11.99 -3.02 -5.66
C CYS A 92 -11.74 -3.76 -4.34
N VAL A 93 -12.51 -4.82 -4.08
CA VAL A 93 -12.24 -5.69 -2.92
C VAL A 93 -10.82 -6.26 -2.98
N GLY A 94 -10.03 -6.04 -1.92
CA GLY A 94 -8.60 -6.38 -1.87
C GLY A 94 -7.68 -5.24 -2.34
N GLY A 95 -8.20 -4.18 -2.97
CA GLY A 95 -7.45 -3.01 -3.38
C GLY A 95 -6.26 -3.32 -4.31
N SER A 96 -5.19 -2.55 -4.19
CA SER A 96 -4.00 -2.68 -5.06
C SER A 96 -3.26 -4.02 -4.95
N SER A 97 -3.49 -4.85 -3.93
CA SER A 97 -2.85 -6.16 -3.86
C SER A 97 -3.33 -7.14 -4.92
N ASN A 98 -4.44 -6.86 -5.61
CA ASN A 98 -4.84 -7.63 -6.80
C ASN A 98 -3.92 -7.38 -8.01
N PHE A 99 -3.18 -6.27 -8.03
CA PHE A 99 -2.37 -5.83 -9.18
C PHE A 99 -0.86 -5.78 -8.89
N MET A 100 -0.46 -6.04 -7.63
CA MET A 100 0.95 -6.00 -7.25
C MET A 100 1.73 -7.14 -7.91
N SER A 101 3.02 -6.90 -8.18
CA SER A 101 3.90 -7.91 -8.79
C SER A 101 4.36 -9.03 -7.84
N GLY A 102 3.80 -9.12 -6.62
CA GLY A 102 4.14 -10.17 -5.66
C GLY A 102 5.49 -10.02 -4.97
N PHE A 103 6.08 -8.82 -4.95
CA PHE A 103 7.34 -8.56 -4.24
C PHE A 103 7.10 -8.15 -2.78
N PHE A 104 7.69 -8.90 -1.85
CA PHE A 104 7.61 -8.64 -0.40
C PHE A 104 9.02 -8.46 0.16
N TYR A 105 9.47 -7.21 0.21
CA TYR A 105 10.77 -6.86 0.79
C TYR A 105 10.62 -6.42 2.24
N ARG A 106 11.61 -6.76 3.07
CA ARG A 106 11.79 -6.15 4.38
C ARG A 106 12.57 -4.84 4.23
N LEU A 107 12.25 -3.85 5.05
CA LEU A 107 13.14 -2.71 5.25
C LEU A 107 14.41 -3.17 5.96
N LYS A 108 15.52 -2.49 5.70
CA LYS A 108 16.78 -2.73 6.42
C LYS A 108 16.79 -1.96 7.74
N PRO A 109 17.59 -2.38 8.74
CA PRO A 109 17.74 -1.62 9.98
C PRO A 109 18.14 -0.16 9.77
N ALA A 110 19.00 0.13 8.79
CA ALA A 110 19.41 1.49 8.44
C ALA A 110 18.24 2.36 7.92
N ASP A 111 17.24 1.76 7.27
CA ASP A 111 16.08 2.47 6.73
C ASP A 111 15.18 3.03 7.84
N LEU A 112 15.25 2.45 9.05
CA LEU A 112 14.54 2.95 10.24
C LEU A 112 15.35 3.98 11.03
N ARG A 113 16.64 4.12 10.73
CA ARG A 113 17.59 4.99 11.43
C ARG A 113 18.31 5.95 10.47
N LEU A 114 17.59 6.50 9.48
CA LEU A 114 18.18 7.31 8.42
C LEU A 114 18.98 8.51 8.95
N ARG A 115 18.44 9.23 9.95
CA ARG A 115 19.10 10.43 10.49
C ARG A 115 20.32 10.05 11.31
N SER A 116 20.22 9.02 12.16
CA SER A 116 21.34 8.56 12.96
C SER A 116 22.45 7.91 12.11
N THR A 117 22.09 7.23 11.02
CA THR A 117 23.04 6.50 10.16
C THR A 117 23.75 7.43 9.17
N TYR A 118 23.02 8.35 8.53
CA TYR A 118 23.55 9.17 7.44
C TYR A 118 23.71 10.65 7.79
N GLY A 119 23.24 11.07 8.96
CA GLY A 119 23.27 12.46 9.40
C GLY A 119 22.17 13.33 8.78
N PRO A 120 22.10 14.62 9.15
CA PRO A 120 21.16 15.56 8.58
C PRO A 120 21.54 15.93 7.13
N ILE A 121 20.54 15.98 6.24
CA ILE A 121 20.72 16.46 4.86
C ILE A 121 20.05 17.84 4.74
N ALA A 122 20.81 18.83 4.28
CA ALA A 122 20.32 20.21 4.15
C ALA A 122 19.09 20.29 3.24
N GLY A 123 17.98 20.82 3.77
CA GLY A 123 16.72 20.96 3.03
C GLY A 123 15.85 19.71 2.96
N ALA A 124 16.27 18.58 3.55
CA ALA A 124 15.49 17.35 3.61
C ALA A 124 14.89 17.11 5.01
N ASN A 125 13.79 16.38 5.07
CA ASN A 125 13.08 15.99 6.29
C ASN A 125 13.52 14.61 6.82
N VAL A 126 14.84 14.39 6.93
CA VAL A 126 15.40 13.11 7.39
C VAL A 126 15.15 12.93 8.90
N ALA A 127 14.52 11.82 9.27
CA ALA A 127 14.22 11.45 10.65
C ALA A 127 14.49 9.97 10.90
N ASP A 128 14.67 9.61 12.17
CA ASP A 128 14.62 8.21 12.60
C ASP A 128 13.18 7.84 12.92
N TRP A 129 12.80 6.61 12.59
CA TRP A 129 11.49 6.09 12.95
C TRP A 129 11.41 5.84 14.46
N PRO A 130 10.21 6.00 15.06
CA PRO A 130 10.00 5.74 16.49
C PRO A 130 9.92 4.24 16.82
N ILE A 131 10.19 3.37 15.85
CA ILE A 131 10.21 1.91 15.96
C ILE A 131 11.54 1.40 15.39
N ASP A 132 12.08 0.32 15.94
CA ASP A 132 13.27 -0.34 15.39
C ASP A 132 12.94 -1.59 14.54
N TYR A 133 13.99 -2.16 13.94
CA TYR A 133 13.84 -3.33 13.08
C TYR A 133 13.45 -4.57 13.89
N GLN A 134 13.97 -4.69 15.12
CA GLN A 134 13.73 -5.81 16.01
C GLN A 134 12.26 -5.85 16.46
N GLU A 135 11.61 -4.69 16.60
CA GLU A 135 10.18 -4.58 16.82
C GLU A 135 9.37 -5.04 15.60
N LEU A 136 9.81 -4.73 14.38
CA LEU A 136 9.11 -5.11 13.14
C LEU A 136 9.38 -6.54 12.66
N GLU A 137 10.54 -7.12 12.99
CA GLU A 137 10.98 -8.44 12.53
C GLU A 137 9.90 -9.53 12.74
N PRO A 138 9.27 -9.65 13.93
CA PRO A 138 8.26 -10.68 14.16
C PRO A 138 7.02 -10.49 13.27
N TYR A 139 6.69 -9.24 12.93
CA TYR A 139 5.55 -8.92 12.06
C TYR A 139 5.88 -9.20 10.60
N TYR A 140 7.10 -8.92 10.13
CA TYR A 140 7.56 -9.35 8.82
C TYR A 140 7.46 -10.87 8.68
N ALA A 141 8.00 -11.61 9.65
CA ALA A 141 7.93 -13.07 9.66
C ALA A 141 6.48 -13.59 9.72
N LYS A 142 5.58 -12.91 10.44
CA LYS A 142 4.15 -13.25 10.46
C LYS A 142 3.51 -13.07 9.09
N VAL A 143 3.71 -11.92 8.45
CA VAL A 143 3.14 -11.63 7.12
C VAL A 143 3.67 -12.60 6.07
N GLU A 144 4.97 -12.91 6.08
CA GLU A 144 5.57 -13.86 5.15
C GLU A 144 4.92 -15.24 5.23
N ARG A 145 4.63 -15.73 6.45
CA ARG A 145 3.92 -17.02 6.63
C ARG A 145 2.47 -16.94 6.18
N VAL A 146 1.76 -15.88 6.51
CA VAL A 146 0.33 -15.71 6.17
C VAL A 146 0.14 -15.60 4.66
N VAL A 147 1.00 -14.83 3.98
CA VAL A 147 0.92 -14.61 2.53
C VAL A 147 1.53 -15.78 1.75
N GLY A 148 2.44 -16.55 2.34
CA GLY A 148 3.16 -17.62 1.65
C GLY A 148 4.33 -17.10 0.81
N VAL A 149 5.08 -16.14 1.35
CA VAL A 149 6.26 -15.57 0.68
C VAL A 149 7.33 -16.65 0.52
N SER A 150 7.86 -16.78 -0.69
CA SER A 150 8.95 -17.70 -1.02
C SER A 150 10.18 -16.94 -1.50
N GLY A 151 11.36 -17.47 -1.21
CA GLY A 151 12.63 -16.85 -1.61
C GLY A 151 13.82 -17.76 -1.33
N ARG A 152 14.92 -17.52 -2.03
CA ARG A 152 16.20 -18.20 -1.80
C ARG A 152 17.19 -17.22 -1.20
N VAL A 153 17.68 -17.53 0.00
CA VAL A 153 18.78 -16.79 0.63
C VAL A 153 20.08 -17.23 -0.01
N VAL A 154 20.88 -16.27 -0.48
CA VAL A 154 22.21 -16.50 -1.03
C VAL A 154 23.19 -15.63 -0.25
N ALA A 155 24.32 -16.21 0.14
CA ALA A 155 25.40 -15.45 0.75
C ALA A 155 25.89 -14.40 -0.25
N HIS A 156 25.76 -13.13 0.10
CA HIS A 156 26.18 -12.02 -0.73
C HIS A 156 27.14 -11.13 0.07
N ARG A 157 28.19 -10.62 -0.56
CA ARG A 157 29.23 -9.82 0.12
C ARG A 157 28.71 -8.51 0.73
N PHE A 158 27.51 -8.09 0.31
CA PHE A 158 26.81 -6.91 0.81
C PHE A 158 25.47 -7.28 1.47
N ALA A 159 25.28 -8.54 1.85
CA ALA A 159 24.20 -8.88 2.77
C ALA A 159 24.54 -8.26 4.13
N GLU A 160 23.63 -7.45 4.64
CA GLU A 160 23.69 -6.84 5.97
C GLU A 160 23.13 -7.80 7.02
#